data_AF-A0A7L3GFI5-F1
#
_entry.id   AF-A0A7L3GFI5-F1
#
_cell.length_a   1.000
_cell.length_b   1.000
_cell.length_c   1.000
_cell.angle_alpha   90.00
_cell.angle_beta   90.00
_cell.angle_gamma   90.00
#
_symmetry.space_group_name_H-M   'P 1'
#
loop_
_entity.id
_entity.type
_entity.pdbx_description
1 polymer ?
#
loop_
_entity_poly.entity_id
_entity_poly.type
_entity_poly.pdbx_seq_one_letter_code
_entity_poly.pdbx_strand_id
1 'polypeptide(L)'
;STMPLTRPTSHIPDAAWTSGFREMTEPWKGAVGCLGVAVFFAMTIGIISWQALEQSPEEWVLRGHAGGMLWERRRGALLLRALPAGRTVAVIAVGGVPATEPPPPRDRCWHDGGQFCYAWEEDAELRLSLEPPPAPATECYGVRWTPLRPDVMLKDCFSMANVSWYGGASIRAQRWPLNGAESHAQPFVSGDFSENPAGYGPVSERYFLGSTGVTVTVVPDVPLFLSLESNRHFCLETPAGRAAVPLRYLLCISPDVAAAHRHAQTLRLSPPRRSPIWRYYGPAGSAAKIKRGLRSLAKRLKRHHLQEGVLALGERCTAILAAADHVPSERRKRHDSTRAWDPSLIKPLQLSITLSPYTSIASPLFLRSLRDSEAASYWLSLQPRLGGCSVPLLTTWKGRLCARLNVTSEAALSWYLARARHLRQALGAAYVVFEGAEGNAFLEQAIPPPAELVGDRYTGALAEALATLGNATVISAGAR
;
A
#
# COMPACT_ATOMS: atom_id res chain seq x y z
N SER A 1 66.57 -42.29 84.19
CA SER A 1 67.91 -42.12 83.58
C SER A 1 68.15 -43.32 82.69
N THR A 2 68.36 -43.25 81.39
CA THR A 2 68.78 -42.16 80.51
C THR A 2 68.55 -42.71 79.09
N MET A 3 67.83 -41.97 78.24
CA MET A 3 68.03 -42.10 76.78
C MET A 3 69.46 -41.65 76.45
N PRO A 4 70.02 -42.15 75.35
CA PRO A 4 70.36 -41.19 74.29
C PRO A 4 70.11 -41.67 72.85
N LEU A 5 69.81 -40.66 72.03
CA LEU A 5 70.08 -40.49 70.59
C LEU A 5 71.52 -40.98 70.22
N THR A 6 71.91 -41.41 69.01
CA THR A 6 71.54 -41.02 67.64
C THR A 6 72.20 -41.99 66.63
N ARG A 7 71.62 -42.06 65.42
CA ARG A 7 72.12 -42.59 64.12
C ARG A 7 73.56 -42.14 63.75
N PRO A 8 74.30 -42.74 62.77
CA PRO A 8 73.76 -43.15 61.45
C PRO A 8 74.37 -44.35 60.67
N THR A 9 73.62 -44.73 59.62
CA THR A 9 74.00 -45.25 58.29
C THR A 9 74.84 -46.53 58.17
N SER A 10 74.19 -47.61 57.73
CA SER A 10 74.82 -48.57 56.81
C SER A 10 73.81 -49.11 55.78
N HIS A 11 74.30 -49.09 54.54
CA HIS A 11 73.94 -49.72 53.27
C HIS A 11 72.69 -50.61 53.10
N ILE A 12 72.03 -50.31 51.98
CA ILE A 12 70.96 -51.03 51.27
C ILE A 12 71.46 -52.39 50.75
N PRO A 13 70.60 -53.42 50.78
CA PRO A 13 70.50 -54.35 49.65
C PRO A 13 69.07 -54.42 49.10
N ASP A 14 69.00 -54.55 47.78
CA ASP A 14 67.81 -54.54 46.93
C ASP A 14 66.79 -55.60 47.34
N ALA A 15 65.58 -55.17 47.71
CA ALA A 15 64.41 -56.02 47.81
C ALA A 15 63.58 -55.86 46.52
N ALA A 16 63.58 -56.94 45.73
CA ALA A 16 62.90 -57.04 44.45
C ALA A 16 61.40 -56.72 44.54
N TRP A 17 60.99 -55.75 43.72
CA TRP A 17 59.60 -55.50 43.36
C TRP A 17 59.05 -56.70 42.60
N THR A 18 58.22 -57.51 43.25
CA THR A 18 57.31 -58.40 42.53
C THR A 18 56.01 -57.64 42.27
N SER A 19 56.06 -56.78 41.25
CA SER A 19 54.85 -56.34 40.57
C SER A 19 54.25 -57.55 39.86
N GLY A 20 53.12 -58.03 40.37
CA GLY A 20 52.26 -58.97 39.67
C GLY A 20 51.64 -58.31 38.45
N PHE A 21 52.43 -58.10 37.40
CA PHE A 21 51.93 -57.90 36.03
C PHE A 21 51.42 -59.27 35.55
N ARG A 22 50.19 -59.61 35.95
CA ARG A 22 49.45 -60.68 35.30
C ARG A 22 48.98 -60.14 33.96
N GLU A 23 49.74 -60.47 32.92
CA GLU A 23 49.33 -60.41 31.52
C GLU A 23 47.88 -60.90 31.38
N MET A 24 46.97 -60.01 31.01
CA MET A 24 45.66 -60.37 30.45
C MET A 24 45.78 -60.39 28.94
N THR A 25 46.36 -61.45 28.40
CA THR A 25 46.24 -61.83 26.99
C THR A 25 44.85 -62.40 26.74
N GLU A 26 43.85 -61.53 26.63
CA GLU A 26 42.51 -61.89 26.18
C GLU A 26 42.08 -60.96 25.04
N PRO A 27 42.53 -61.22 23.80
CA PRO A 27 42.26 -60.36 22.63
C PRO A 27 40.76 -60.16 22.35
N TRP A 28 39.92 -61.07 22.85
CA TRP A 28 38.46 -60.99 22.76
C TRP A 28 37.85 -59.86 23.61
N LYS A 29 38.45 -59.48 24.76
CA LYS A 29 37.96 -58.35 25.56
C LYS A 29 38.21 -57.01 24.88
N GLY A 30 39.32 -56.87 24.16
CA GLY A 30 39.58 -55.72 23.29
C GLY A 30 38.60 -55.64 22.11
N ALA A 31 38.32 -56.78 21.47
CA ALA A 31 37.36 -56.86 20.37
C ALA A 31 35.92 -56.55 20.81
N VAL A 32 35.48 -57.05 21.97
CA VAL A 32 34.16 -56.74 22.54
C VAL A 32 34.05 -55.27 22.95
N GLY A 33 35.12 -54.67 23.49
CA GLY A 33 35.19 -53.24 23.76
C GLY A 33 35.06 -52.38 22.48
N CYS A 34 35.76 -52.75 21.41
CA CYS A 34 35.65 -52.08 20.11
C CYS A 34 34.25 -52.20 19.49
N LEU A 35 33.60 -53.37 19.62
CA LEU A 35 32.23 -53.57 19.16
C LEU A 35 31.24 -52.70 19.94
N GLY A 36 31.40 -52.62 21.26
CA GLY A 36 30.58 -51.76 22.11
C GLY A 36 30.70 -50.28 21.76
N VAL A 37 31.91 -49.79 21.52
CA VAL A 37 32.16 -48.41 21.06
C VAL A 37 31.56 -48.18 19.67
N ALA A 38 31.73 -49.10 18.72
CA ALA A 38 31.18 -48.98 17.38
C ALA A 38 29.64 -48.92 17.38
N VAL A 39 28.99 -49.74 18.21
CA VAL A 39 27.52 -49.71 18.38
C VAL A 39 27.07 -48.39 19.01
N PHE A 40 27.81 -47.88 20.00
CA PHE A 40 27.49 -46.59 20.62
C PHE A 40 27.62 -45.43 19.62
N PHE A 41 28.66 -45.44 18.79
CA PHE A 41 28.82 -44.47 17.69
C PHE A 41 27.72 -44.61 16.64
N ALA A 42 27.35 -45.84 16.25
CA ALA A 42 26.26 -46.05 15.30
C ALA A 42 24.90 -45.58 15.87
N MET A 43 24.66 -45.79 17.16
CA MET A 43 23.47 -45.29 17.85
C MET A 43 23.45 -43.76 17.94
N THR A 44 24.56 -43.12 18.31
CA THR A 44 24.61 -41.65 18.40
C THR A 44 24.48 -41.00 17.03
N ILE A 45 25.16 -41.54 16.00
CA ILE A 45 24.99 -41.11 14.61
C ILE A 45 23.54 -41.35 14.17
N GLY A 46 22.93 -42.48 14.53
CA GLY A 46 21.53 -42.79 14.24
C GLY A 46 20.57 -41.78 14.88
N ILE A 47 20.77 -41.43 16.15
CA ILE A 47 19.96 -40.44 16.87
C ILE A 47 20.14 -39.03 16.28
N ILE A 48 21.37 -38.61 15.99
CA ILE A 48 21.65 -37.31 15.39
C ILE A 48 21.05 -37.23 13.98
N SER A 49 21.19 -38.30 13.19
CA SER A 49 20.62 -38.38 11.84
C SER A 49 19.09 -38.37 11.88
N TRP A 50 18.49 -39.10 12.82
CA TRP A 50 17.05 -39.09 13.05
C TRP A 50 16.55 -37.70 13.46
N GLN A 51 17.20 -37.06 14.43
CA GLN A 51 16.88 -35.70 14.86
C GLN A 51 17.07 -34.65 13.76
N ALA A 52 18.03 -34.84 12.85
CA ALA A 52 18.24 -33.95 11.71
C ALA A 52 17.22 -34.18 10.58
N LEU A 53 16.79 -35.43 10.37
CA LEU A 53 15.84 -35.80 9.32
C LEU A 53 14.37 -35.53 9.70
N GLU A 54 14.05 -35.54 11.00
CA GLU A 54 12.67 -35.47 11.50
C GLU A 54 12.24 -34.06 11.93
N GLN A 55 13.09 -33.04 11.83
CA GLN A 55 12.63 -31.66 12.01
C GLN A 55 11.60 -31.34 10.93
N SER A 56 10.36 -31.08 11.34
CA SER A 56 9.31 -30.68 10.42
C SER A 56 9.77 -29.43 9.66
N PRO A 57 9.71 -29.43 8.32
CA PRO A 57 10.16 -28.27 7.53
C PRO A 57 9.27 -27.05 7.78
N GLU A 58 8.10 -27.26 8.37
CA GLU A 58 7.13 -26.26 8.77
C GLU A 58 7.11 -26.11 10.30
N GLU A 59 7.16 -24.88 10.79
CA GLU A 59 7.11 -24.55 12.21
C GLU A 59 6.01 -23.51 12.46
N TRP A 60 5.20 -23.70 13.51
CA TRP A 60 4.17 -22.70 13.85
C TRP A 60 4.82 -21.42 14.37
N VAL A 61 4.44 -20.30 13.78
CA VAL A 61 4.94 -18.98 14.15
C VAL A 61 3.90 -18.27 15.01
N LEU A 62 2.65 -18.28 14.55
CA LEU A 62 1.53 -17.69 15.26
C LEU A 62 0.28 -18.49 14.94
N ARG A 63 -0.44 -18.95 15.97
CA ARG A 63 -1.63 -19.79 15.79
C ARG A 63 -2.85 -19.10 16.37
N GLY A 64 -3.85 -18.86 15.53
CA GLY A 64 -5.17 -18.39 15.94
C GLY A 64 -6.18 -19.53 16.09
N HIS A 65 -7.45 -19.15 16.14
CA HIS A 65 -8.58 -20.06 16.25
C HIS A 65 -9.03 -20.55 14.87
N ALA A 66 -9.20 -19.63 13.91
CA ALA A 66 -9.67 -19.94 12.55
C ALA A 66 -8.52 -20.28 11.59
N GLY A 67 -7.29 -19.93 11.93
CA GLY A 67 -6.11 -20.28 11.15
C GLY A 67 -4.80 -20.06 11.89
N GLY A 68 -3.74 -19.88 11.13
CA GLY A 68 -2.46 -19.42 11.65
C GLY A 68 -1.36 -19.40 10.59
N MET A 69 -0.21 -18.90 11.02
CA MET A 69 0.98 -18.73 10.21
C MET A 69 2.04 -19.75 10.60
N LEU A 70 2.64 -20.37 9.58
CA LEU A 70 3.76 -21.27 9.71
C LEU A 70 4.96 -20.75 8.91
N TRP A 71 6.16 -21.07 9.36
CA TRP A 71 7.40 -20.81 8.65
C TRP A 71 7.87 -22.09 7.96
N GLU A 72 8.04 -22.05 6.63
CA GLU A 72 8.63 -23.13 5.83
C GLU A 72 10.13 -22.86 5.64
N ARG A 73 10.96 -23.58 6.40
CA ARG A 73 12.41 -23.35 6.45
C ARG A 73 13.10 -23.53 5.11
N ARG A 74 12.69 -24.53 4.33
CA ARG A 74 13.32 -24.89 3.04
C ARG A 74 13.15 -23.81 1.97
N ARG A 75 12.07 -23.03 2.04
CA ARG A 75 11.74 -22.01 1.04
C ARG A 75 11.88 -20.59 1.57
N GLY A 76 12.08 -20.40 2.87
CA GLY A 76 12.04 -19.09 3.50
C GLY A 76 10.67 -18.42 3.32
N ALA A 77 9.60 -19.18 3.54
CA ALA A 77 8.24 -18.74 3.22
C ALA A 77 7.31 -18.78 4.43
N LEU A 78 6.43 -17.79 4.53
CA LEU A 78 5.29 -17.80 5.44
C LEU A 78 4.11 -18.51 4.78
N LEU A 79 3.59 -19.55 5.43
CA LEU A 79 2.41 -20.29 5.03
C LEU A 79 1.23 -19.84 5.88
N LEU A 80 0.16 -19.39 5.24
CA LEU A 80 -1.10 -19.11 5.91
C LEU A 80 -1.99 -20.35 5.81
N ARG A 81 -2.40 -20.91 6.95
CA ARG A 81 -3.16 -22.16 7.03
C ARG A 81 -4.50 -21.94 7.71
N ALA A 82 -5.58 -22.40 7.07
CA ALA A 82 -6.91 -22.39 7.66
C ALA A 82 -7.13 -23.63 8.54
N LEU A 83 -7.76 -23.43 9.69
CA LEU A 83 -8.14 -24.48 10.64
C LEU A 83 -9.66 -24.68 10.63
N PRO A 84 -10.17 -25.89 10.97
CA PRO A 84 -9.43 -27.09 11.36
C PRO A 84 -8.91 -27.94 10.19
N ALA A 85 -9.29 -27.61 8.94
CA ALA A 85 -8.98 -28.43 7.76
C ALA A 85 -7.47 -28.57 7.45
N GLY A 86 -6.62 -27.71 8.02
CA GLY A 86 -5.17 -27.74 7.82
C GLY A 86 -4.74 -27.33 6.41
N ARG A 87 -5.64 -26.73 5.62
CA ARG A 87 -5.37 -26.34 4.24
C ARG A 87 -4.58 -25.04 4.19
N THR A 88 -3.46 -25.04 3.47
CA THR A 88 -2.73 -23.80 3.15
C THR A 88 -3.57 -22.93 2.20
N VAL A 89 -3.87 -21.70 2.62
CA VAL A 89 -4.70 -20.73 1.87
C VAL A 89 -3.89 -19.66 1.16
N ALA A 90 -2.65 -19.40 1.61
CA ALA A 90 -1.70 -18.51 0.94
C ALA A 90 -0.26 -18.93 1.25
N VAL A 91 0.65 -18.64 0.31
CA VAL A 91 2.10 -18.83 0.45
C VAL A 91 2.79 -17.52 0.13
N ILE A 92 3.65 -17.07 1.03
CA ILE A 92 4.32 -15.78 0.96
C ILE A 92 5.83 -16.05 1.02
N ALA A 93 6.52 -15.88 -0.10
CA ALA A 93 7.97 -15.95 -0.11
C ALA A 93 8.52 -14.63 0.44
N VAL A 94 9.33 -14.73 1.49
CA VAL A 94 9.99 -13.58 2.12
C VAL A 94 11.30 -13.32 1.39
N GLY A 95 11.49 -12.09 0.96
CA GLY A 95 12.68 -11.62 0.25
C GLY A 95 13.23 -10.32 0.85
N GLY A 96 14.48 -10.00 0.49
CA GLY A 96 15.17 -8.81 1.02
C GLY A 96 16.01 -9.04 2.27
N VAL A 97 15.97 -10.25 2.82
CA VAL A 97 16.86 -10.74 3.90
C VAL A 97 17.74 -11.88 3.36
N PRO A 98 18.98 -12.06 3.85
CA PRO A 98 19.88 -13.11 3.39
C PRO A 98 19.24 -14.49 3.52
N ALA A 99 19.26 -15.26 2.43
CA ALA A 99 18.68 -16.61 2.33
C ALA A 99 19.58 -17.71 2.93
N THR A 100 20.62 -17.36 3.70
CA THR A 100 21.37 -18.34 4.49
C THR A 100 20.41 -18.90 5.53
N GLU A 101 19.99 -20.17 5.35
CA GLU A 101 19.00 -20.92 6.15
C GLU A 101 18.67 -20.21 7.46
N PRO A 102 17.61 -19.39 7.50
CA PRO A 102 17.35 -18.56 8.66
C PRO A 102 17.17 -19.50 9.86
N PRO A 103 17.95 -19.30 10.93
CA PRO A 103 17.85 -20.17 12.09
C PRO A 103 16.39 -20.19 12.57
N PRO A 104 15.93 -21.29 13.17
CA PRO A 104 14.56 -21.46 13.64
C PRO A 104 14.05 -20.16 14.25
N PRO A 105 12.86 -19.67 13.86
CA PRO A 105 12.37 -18.40 14.36
C PRO A 105 12.24 -18.45 15.88
N ARG A 106 13.25 -17.96 16.62
CA ARG A 106 13.18 -17.85 18.07
C ARG A 106 12.36 -16.61 18.39
N ASP A 107 11.13 -16.84 18.83
CA ASP A 107 10.23 -15.77 19.22
C ASP A 107 10.84 -14.94 20.34
N ARG A 108 11.09 -13.66 20.04
CA ARG A 108 11.61 -12.68 21.02
C ARG A 108 10.48 -12.03 21.83
N CYS A 109 9.22 -12.18 21.40
CA CYS A 109 8.05 -11.53 21.98
C CYS A 109 7.12 -12.51 22.75
N TRP A 110 7.66 -13.66 23.17
CA TRP A 110 6.93 -14.78 23.81
C TRP A 110 6.00 -14.41 24.99
N HIS A 111 6.18 -13.22 25.58
CA HIS A 111 5.41 -12.77 26.72
C HIS A 111 3.90 -12.58 26.43
N ASP A 112 3.52 -12.34 25.17
CA ASP A 112 2.12 -12.16 24.77
C ASP A 112 1.74 -13.20 23.70
N GLY A 113 0.94 -14.22 24.07
CA GLY A 113 0.56 -15.35 23.18
C GLY A 113 -0.25 -14.98 21.92
N GLY A 114 -0.38 -13.69 21.58
CA GLY A 114 -0.95 -13.16 20.35
C GLY A 114 0.06 -12.43 19.45
N GLN A 115 1.34 -12.43 19.79
CA GLN A 115 2.40 -11.79 19.01
C GLN A 115 3.55 -12.76 18.76
N PHE A 116 4.28 -12.51 17.67
CA PHE A 116 5.50 -13.21 17.33
C PHE A 116 6.50 -12.21 16.77
N CYS A 117 7.75 -12.26 17.23
CA CYS A 117 8.81 -11.39 16.73
C CYS A 117 10.09 -12.16 16.40
N TYR A 118 10.68 -11.84 15.25
CA TYR A 118 11.97 -12.39 14.84
C TYR A 118 12.80 -11.33 14.13
N ALA A 119 14.10 -11.31 14.42
CA ALA A 119 15.05 -10.42 13.77
C ALA A 119 16.08 -11.24 12.99
N TRP A 120 16.19 -10.96 11.69
CA TRP A 120 17.27 -11.43 10.82
C TRP A 120 18.50 -10.60 11.11
N GLU A 121 19.34 -11.07 12.04
CA GLU A 121 20.59 -10.41 12.43
C GLU A 121 20.42 -8.89 12.60
N GLU A 122 21.09 -8.12 11.74
CA GLU A 122 21.09 -6.66 11.67
C GLU A 122 20.36 -6.13 10.42
N ASP A 123 19.57 -6.95 9.72
CA ASP A 123 18.93 -6.58 8.45
C ASP A 123 17.48 -6.13 8.60
N ALA A 124 16.66 -6.96 9.22
CA ALA A 124 15.23 -6.70 9.34
C ALA A 124 14.60 -7.41 10.55
N GLU A 125 13.59 -6.76 11.12
CA GLU A 125 12.74 -7.32 12.17
C GLU A 125 11.33 -7.58 11.61
N LEU A 126 10.85 -8.81 11.74
CA LEU A 126 9.46 -9.21 11.50
C LEU A 126 8.70 -9.24 12.82
N ARG A 127 7.55 -8.58 12.84
CA ARG A 127 6.53 -8.72 13.88
C ARG A 127 5.22 -9.17 13.27
N LEU A 128 4.64 -10.21 13.85
CA LEU A 128 3.33 -10.73 13.54
C LEU A 128 2.42 -10.52 14.76
N SER A 129 1.22 -10.01 14.55
CA SER A 129 0.23 -9.81 15.60
C SER A 129 -1.10 -10.43 15.18
N LEU A 130 -1.77 -11.10 16.11
CA LEU A 130 -3.17 -11.47 15.93
C LEU A 130 -4.01 -10.22 16.20
N GLU A 131 -4.74 -9.75 15.19
CA GLU A 131 -5.61 -8.61 15.35
C GLU A 131 -6.92 -9.04 16.04
N PRO A 132 -7.50 -8.18 16.90
CA PRO A 132 -8.75 -8.49 17.58
C PRO A 132 -9.84 -8.82 16.55
N PRO A 133 -10.66 -9.85 16.78
CA PRO A 133 -11.56 -10.39 15.77
C PRO A 133 -12.55 -9.32 15.32
N PRO A 134 -12.47 -8.86 14.05
CA PRO A 134 -13.39 -7.82 13.57
C PRO A 134 -14.78 -8.40 13.24
N ALA A 135 -14.88 -9.72 13.06
CA ALA A 135 -16.10 -10.47 12.84
C ALA A 135 -15.94 -11.91 13.36
N PRO A 136 -17.00 -12.61 13.78
CA PRO A 136 -16.91 -13.93 14.43
C PRO A 136 -16.33 -15.04 13.53
N ALA A 137 -16.31 -14.84 12.20
CA ALA A 137 -15.85 -15.84 11.24
C ALA A 137 -14.61 -15.38 10.44
N THR A 138 -13.97 -14.26 10.81
CA THR A 138 -12.78 -13.77 10.11
C THR A 138 -11.70 -13.42 11.10
N GLU A 139 -10.52 -13.97 10.85
CA GLU A 139 -9.36 -13.82 11.72
C GLU A 139 -8.26 -13.12 10.94
N CYS A 140 -7.64 -12.11 11.55
CA CYS A 140 -6.70 -11.23 10.87
C CYS A 140 -5.35 -11.21 11.59
N TYR A 141 -4.30 -11.06 10.81
CA TYR A 141 -2.92 -11.10 11.23
C TYR A 141 -2.20 -9.87 10.69
N GLY A 142 -1.72 -9.01 11.58
CA GLY A 142 -0.89 -7.87 11.24
C GLY A 142 0.54 -8.33 10.93
N VAL A 143 1.05 -8.00 9.75
CA VAL A 143 2.44 -8.24 9.37
C VAL A 143 3.18 -6.91 9.32
N ARG A 144 4.27 -6.81 10.08
CA ARG A 144 5.13 -5.63 10.11
C ARG A 144 6.59 -6.03 9.97
N TRP A 145 7.18 -5.63 8.87
CA TRP A 145 8.62 -5.64 8.66
C TRP A 145 9.21 -4.27 8.95
N THR A 146 10.30 -4.25 9.71
CA THR A 146 11.09 -3.05 10.00
C THR A 146 12.51 -3.28 9.54
N PRO A 147 13.00 -2.55 8.53
CA PRO A 147 14.39 -2.68 8.12
C PRO A 147 15.29 -2.05 9.19
N LEU A 148 16.35 -2.75 9.57
CA LEU A 148 17.33 -2.32 10.56
C LEU A 148 18.45 -1.49 9.91
N ARG A 149 18.63 -1.61 8.59
CA ARG A 149 19.55 -0.79 7.78
C ARG A 149 18.85 -0.11 6.60
N PRO A 150 19.29 1.10 6.20
CA PRO A 150 18.64 1.82 5.10
C PRO A 150 18.74 1.17 3.72
N ASP A 151 19.77 0.36 3.48
CA ASP A 151 20.04 -0.34 2.22
C ASP A 151 19.20 -1.62 2.04
N VAL A 152 18.51 -2.08 3.10
CA VAL A 152 17.66 -3.27 3.06
C VAL A 152 16.33 -2.94 2.39
N MET A 153 16.08 -3.60 1.26
CA MET A 153 14.80 -3.55 0.56
C MET A 153 13.96 -4.76 0.96
N LEU A 154 12.89 -4.53 1.71
CA LEU A 154 11.97 -5.57 2.13
C LEU A 154 11.05 -5.95 0.97
N LYS A 155 10.81 -7.26 0.81
CA LYS A 155 9.99 -7.79 -0.29
C LYS A 155 9.19 -9.00 0.15
N ASP A 156 7.88 -8.95 0.03
CA ASP A 156 7.01 -10.12 0.24
C ASP A 156 6.26 -10.49 -1.03
N CYS A 157 6.38 -11.74 -1.46
CA CYS A 157 5.79 -12.23 -2.71
C CYS A 157 4.73 -13.29 -2.47
N PHE A 158 3.51 -13.00 -2.93
CA PHE A 158 2.34 -13.85 -2.77
C PHE A 158 2.16 -14.79 -3.96
N SER A 159 2.23 -16.10 -3.72
CA SER A 159 2.14 -17.10 -4.78
C SER A 159 0.77 -17.13 -5.47
N MET A 160 0.80 -17.31 -6.78
CA MET A 160 -0.37 -17.48 -7.67
C MET A 160 -0.68 -18.95 -7.99
N ALA A 161 0.13 -19.91 -7.53
CA ALA A 161 0.06 -21.31 -7.98
C ALA A 161 -1.29 -22.00 -7.68
N ASN A 162 -1.87 -21.74 -6.50
CA ASN A 162 -3.13 -22.34 -6.06
C ASN A 162 -4.18 -21.31 -5.64
N VAL A 163 -3.93 -20.03 -5.93
CA VAL A 163 -4.77 -18.91 -5.52
C VAL A 163 -4.97 -17.99 -6.71
N SER A 164 -6.23 -17.76 -7.08
CA SER A 164 -6.57 -16.69 -8.02
C SER A 164 -6.71 -15.39 -7.25
N TRP A 165 -5.93 -14.39 -7.61
CA TRP A 165 -5.88 -13.09 -6.95
C TRP A 165 -6.68 -12.05 -7.72
N TYR A 166 -7.35 -11.16 -7.00
CA TYR A 166 -8.20 -10.10 -7.51
C TYR A 166 -7.91 -8.79 -6.77
N GLY A 167 -8.22 -7.64 -7.39
CA GLY A 167 -7.93 -6.33 -6.80
C GLY A 167 -6.53 -5.82 -7.14
N GLY A 168 -5.95 -5.03 -6.24
CA GLY A 168 -4.68 -4.33 -6.46
C GLY A 168 -4.84 -3.05 -7.28
N ALA A 169 -3.82 -2.76 -8.08
CA ALA A 169 -3.83 -1.62 -8.99
C ALA A 169 -4.51 -1.94 -10.31
N SER A 170 -5.22 -0.95 -10.86
CA SER A 170 -5.67 -1.00 -12.24
C SER A 170 -4.47 -0.98 -13.18
N ILE A 171 -4.48 -1.85 -14.18
CA ILE A 171 -3.48 -1.90 -15.25
C ILE A 171 -4.17 -1.77 -16.60
N ARG A 172 -3.46 -1.27 -17.61
CA ARG A 172 -4.06 -0.98 -18.94
C ARG A 172 -4.67 -2.23 -19.58
N ALA A 173 -3.95 -3.34 -19.55
CA ALA A 173 -4.42 -4.65 -19.96
C ALA A 173 -5.02 -5.40 -18.76
N GLN A 174 -6.09 -4.86 -18.19
CA GLN A 174 -6.72 -5.42 -16.99
C GLN A 174 -7.13 -6.88 -17.21
N ARG A 175 -6.69 -7.75 -16.29
CA ARG A 175 -7.11 -9.15 -16.24
C ARG A 175 -7.82 -9.45 -14.93
N TRP A 176 -8.80 -10.34 -15.00
CA TRP A 176 -9.53 -10.87 -13.86
C TRP A 176 -9.59 -12.39 -14.03
N PRO A 177 -8.86 -13.18 -13.21
CA PRO A 177 -7.99 -12.78 -12.10
C PRO A 177 -6.70 -12.04 -12.54
N LEU A 178 -6.04 -11.41 -11.57
CA LEU A 178 -4.75 -10.73 -11.71
C LEU A 178 -3.62 -11.69 -12.11
N ASN A 179 -3.80 -13.01 -11.96
CA ASN A 179 -2.75 -14.01 -12.21
C ASN A 179 -2.12 -13.90 -13.61
N GLY A 180 -2.89 -13.57 -14.63
CA GLY A 180 -2.36 -13.41 -15.99
C GLY A 180 -1.69 -12.07 -16.26
N ALA A 181 -1.71 -11.14 -15.31
CA ALA A 181 -1.15 -9.80 -15.47
C ALA A 181 0.38 -9.80 -15.32
N GLU A 182 1.00 -8.79 -15.90
CA GLU A 182 2.45 -8.59 -15.83
C GLU A 182 2.75 -7.10 -15.66
N SER A 183 3.67 -6.79 -14.76
CA SER A 183 4.12 -5.43 -14.48
C SER A 183 5.48 -5.51 -13.79
N HIS A 184 6.46 -4.77 -14.29
CA HIS A 184 7.71 -4.57 -13.58
C HIS A 184 7.47 -3.87 -12.24
N ALA A 185 8.44 -3.99 -11.32
CA ALA A 185 8.41 -3.29 -10.05
C ALA A 185 8.35 -1.77 -10.29
N GLN A 186 7.23 -1.17 -9.88
CA GLN A 186 7.01 0.26 -10.02
C GLN A 186 6.21 0.80 -8.82
N PRO A 187 6.32 2.12 -8.52
CA PRO A 187 5.60 2.71 -7.40
C PRO A 187 4.10 2.44 -7.50
N PHE A 188 3.49 1.98 -6.40
CA PHE A 188 2.05 1.82 -6.29
C PHE A 188 1.42 3.19 -6.00
N VAL A 189 1.25 3.95 -7.08
CA VAL A 189 0.70 5.30 -7.08
C VAL A 189 -0.43 5.34 -8.10
N SER A 190 -1.53 5.99 -7.76
CA SER A 190 -2.66 6.14 -8.69
C SER A 190 -2.24 7.04 -9.86
N GLY A 191 -2.46 6.59 -11.09
CA GLY A 191 -2.05 7.31 -12.30
C GLY A 191 -3.15 7.45 -13.33
N ASP A 192 -2.84 8.14 -14.43
CA ASP A 192 -3.68 8.21 -15.62
C ASP A 192 -2.99 7.48 -16.77
N PHE A 193 -3.69 6.52 -17.39
CA PHE A 193 -3.17 5.77 -18.55
C PHE A 193 -2.92 6.64 -19.78
N SER A 194 -3.47 7.86 -19.83
CA SER A 194 -3.20 8.81 -20.89
C SER A 194 -1.80 9.44 -20.78
N GLU A 195 -1.33 9.68 -19.55
CA GLU A 195 -0.04 10.29 -19.25
C GLU A 195 1.05 9.23 -19.01
N ASN A 196 0.74 8.15 -18.29
CA ASN A 196 1.64 7.01 -18.06
C ASN A 196 0.99 5.69 -18.47
N PRO A 197 1.09 5.28 -19.75
CA PRO A 197 0.46 4.06 -20.25
C PRO A 197 1.00 2.74 -19.66
N ALA A 198 2.24 2.76 -19.16
CA ALA A 198 2.90 1.60 -18.53
C ALA A 198 2.70 1.56 -17.01
N GLY A 199 2.21 2.65 -16.43
CA GLY A 199 1.93 2.80 -15.01
C GLY A 199 0.61 2.16 -14.57
N TYR A 200 0.33 2.35 -13.29
CA TYR A 200 -0.96 2.00 -12.72
C TYR A 200 -2.02 3.06 -13.04
N GLY A 201 -3.26 2.60 -13.16
CA GLY A 201 -4.42 3.40 -13.48
C GLY A 201 -4.96 4.19 -12.29
N PRO A 202 -6.13 4.81 -12.48
CA PRO A 202 -6.69 5.74 -11.51
C PRO A 202 -7.33 5.06 -10.30
N VAL A 203 -7.64 3.76 -10.44
CA VAL A 203 -8.17 2.94 -9.35
C VAL A 203 -7.04 2.06 -8.84
N SER A 204 -6.43 2.45 -7.74
CA SER A 204 -5.40 1.68 -7.06
C SER A 204 -5.85 1.37 -5.64
N GLU A 205 -6.38 0.16 -5.45
CA GLU A 205 -6.80 -0.30 -4.14
C GLU A 205 -5.66 -1.11 -3.52
N ARG A 206 -5.23 -0.72 -2.33
CA ARG A 206 -4.23 -1.46 -1.53
C ARG A 206 -4.85 -2.72 -0.90
N TYR A 207 -5.65 -3.44 -1.68
CA TYR A 207 -6.47 -4.57 -1.29
C TYR A 207 -6.39 -5.65 -2.36
N PHE A 208 -5.99 -6.85 -1.94
CA PHE A 208 -5.94 -8.04 -2.77
C PHE A 208 -6.81 -9.13 -2.16
N LEU A 209 -7.63 -9.77 -2.99
CA LEU A 209 -8.56 -10.83 -2.60
C LEU A 209 -8.13 -12.14 -3.27
N GLY A 210 -7.88 -13.18 -2.49
CA GLY A 210 -7.58 -14.52 -2.98
C GLY A 210 -8.82 -15.40 -3.03
N SER A 211 -8.88 -16.29 -4.03
CA SER A 211 -9.97 -17.25 -4.21
C SER A 211 -10.14 -18.26 -3.07
N THR A 212 -9.15 -18.36 -2.16
CA THR A 212 -9.17 -19.21 -0.97
C THR A 212 -9.83 -18.54 0.24
N GLY A 213 -10.38 -17.32 0.10
CA GLY A 213 -10.95 -16.56 1.21
C GLY A 213 -9.92 -15.75 1.99
N VAL A 214 -8.70 -15.60 1.47
CA VAL A 214 -7.64 -14.76 2.03
C VAL A 214 -7.73 -13.33 1.50
N THR A 215 -7.44 -12.33 2.33
CA THR A 215 -7.26 -10.93 1.88
C THR A 215 -5.93 -10.37 2.34
N VAL A 216 -5.30 -9.57 1.48
CA VAL A 216 -4.13 -8.75 1.82
C VAL A 216 -4.53 -7.28 1.73
N THR A 217 -4.40 -6.54 2.82
CA THR A 217 -4.69 -5.10 2.85
C THR A 217 -3.44 -4.34 3.29
N VAL A 218 -2.88 -3.51 2.41
CA VAL A 218 -1.70 -2.69 2.73
C VAL A 218 -2.14 -1.36 3.30
N VAL A 219 -1.45 -0.90 4.35
CA VAL A 219 -1.77 0.37 5.01
C VAL A 219 -1.54 1.54 4.04
N PRO A 220 -2.42 2.57 4.00
CA PRO A 220 -2.33 3.67 3.03
C PRO A 220 -1.02 4.48 3.09
N ASP A 221 -0.42 4.61 4.27
CA ASP A 221 0.68 5.55 4.52
C ASP A 221 2.08 5.01 4.15
N VAL A 222 2.15 3.75 3.69
CA VAL A 222 3.42 3.08 3.38
C VAL A 222 3.73 3.22 1.89
N PRO A 223 4.79 3.94 1.48
CA PRO A 223 5.20 3.91 0.07
C PRO A 223 5.64 2.49 -0.28
N LEU A 224 5.08 1.94 -1.36
CA LEU A 224 5.36 0.58 -1.79
C LEU A 224 5.51 0.52 -3.30
N PHE A 225 6.29 -0.44 -3.75
CA PHE A 225 6.40 -0.85 -5.13
C PHE A 225 5.63 -2.15 -5.29
N LEU A 226 4.89 -2.26 -6.39
CA LEU A 226 4.20 -3.49 -6.76
C LEU A 226 4.84 -4.04 -8.02
N SER A 227 5.12 -5.34 -8.03
CA SER A 227 5.49 -6.10 -9.22
C SER A 227 4.53 -7.26 -9.43
N LEU A 228 4.22 -7.56 -10.68
CA LEU A 228 3.35 -8.66 -11.09
C LEU A 228 4.12 -9.55 -12.04
N GLU A 229 4.31 -10.81 -11.65
CA GLU A 229 4.92 -11.82 -12.50
C GLU A 229 3.88 -12.88 -12.85
N SER A 230 3.55 -12.94 -14.15
CA SER A 230 2.43 -13.73 -14.66
C SER A 230 2.49 -15.18 -14.19
N ASN A 231 1.38 -15.64 -13.60
CA ASN A 231 1.15 -16.98 -13.04
C ASN A 231 2.14 -17.44 -11.98
N ARG A 232 3.00 -16.54 -11.46
CA ARG A 232 3.98 -16.86 -10.42
C ARG A 232 3.62 -16.23 -9.09
N HIS A 233 3.66 -14.91 -9.02
CA HIS A 233 3.42 -14.15 -7.80
C HIS A 233 3.21 -12.66 -8.08
N PHE A 234 2.60 -11.96 -7.12
CA PHE A 234 2.74 -10.51 -7.01
C PHE A 234 3.59 -10.19 -5.78
N CYS A 235 4.41 -9.15 -5.84
CA CYS A 235 5.26 -8.77 -4.73
C CYS A 235 5.01 -7.34 -4.25
N LEU A 236 5.05 -7.16 -2.94
CA LEU A 236 5.05 -5.88 -2.25
C LEU A 236 6.48 -5.57 -1.84
N GLU A 237 7.01 -4.46 -2.32
CA GLU A 237 8.42 -4.09 -2.17
C GLU A 237 8.54 -2.70 -1.53
N THR A 238 9.51 -2.50 -0.63
CA THR A 238 9.82 -1.14 -0.14
C THR A 238 10.65 -0.37 -1.16
N PRO A 239 10.51 0.96 -1.25
CA PRO A 239 11.35 1.78 -2.11
C PRO A 239 12.83 1.63 -1.73
N ALA A 240 13.70 1.51 -2.74
CA ALA A 240 15.14 1.65 -2.54
C ALA A 240 15.48 3.09 -2.12
N GLY A 241 16.36 3.29 -1.14
CA GLY A 241 16.77 4.64 -0.77
C GLY A 241 17.57 4.75 0.52
N ARG A 242 17.76 5.99 0.99
CA ARG A 242 18.48 6.28 2.25
C ARG A 242 17.61 6.19 3.50
N ALA A 243 16.31 5.94 3.35
CA ALA A 243 15.37 5.90 4.45
C ALA A 243 14.91 4.46 4.69
N ALA A 244 15.01 4.01 5.93
CA ALA A 244 14.47 2.74 6.39
C ALA A 244 12.93 2.81 6.38
N VAL A 245 12.30 2.29 5.33
CA VAL A 245 10.83 2.28 5.19
C VAL A 245 10.29 0.91 5.63
N PRO A 246 9.37 0.84 6.62
CA PRO A 246 8.77 -0.43 7.02
C PRO A 246 7.72 -0.91 6.00
N LEU A 247 7.62 -2.22 5.81
CA LEU A 247 6.52 -2.85 5.06
C LEU A 247 5.44 -3.32 6.05
N ARG A 248 4.20 -2.86 5.87
CA ARG A 248 3.09 -3.15 6.80
C ARG A 248 1.81 -3.49 6.05
N TYR A 249 1.23 -4.65 6.34
CA TYR A 249 -0.03 -5.09 5.75
C TYR A 249 -0.79 -6.03 6.69
N LEU A 250 -2.07 -6.22 6.40
CA LEU A 250 -3.00 -7.07 7.14
C LEU A 250 -3.37 -8.29 6.30
N LEU A 251 -3.30 -9.48 6.89
CA LEU A 251 -3.76 -10.74 6.30
C LEU A 251 -4.98 -11.25 7.02
N CYS A 252 -6.11 -11.39 6.33
CA CYS A 252 -7.30 -11.99 6.94
C CYS A 252 -7.67 -13.29 6.26
N ILE A 253 -8.12 -14.26 7.07
CA ILE A 253 -8.67 -15.53 6.64
C ILE A 253 -10.17 -15.51 6.90
N SER A 254 -10.96 -15.76 5.86
CA SER A 254 -12.40 -15.94 5.94
C SER A 254 -12.81 -17.31 5.37
N PRO A 255 -14.03 -17.81 5.63
CA PRO A 255 -14.47 -19.13 5.20
C PRO A 255 -14.63 -19.23 3.68
N ASP A 256 -14.96 -18.12 3.04
CA ASP A 256 -15.14 -18.01 1.60
C ASP A 256 -14.83 -16.59 1.09
N VAL A 257 -14.74 -16.46 -0.23
CA VAL A 257 -14.42 -15.19 -0.94
C VAL A 257 -15.47 -14.11 -0.68
N ALA A 258 -16.74 -14.47 -0.53
CA ALA A 258 -17.82 -13.50 -0.30
C ALA A 258 -17.79 -12.97 1.14
N ALA A 259 -17.47 -13.80 2.13
CA ALA A 259 -17.23 -13.41 3.51
C ALA A 259 -16.00 -12.50 3.61
N ALA A 260 -14.90 -12.88 2.95
CA ALA A 260 -13.68 -12.07 2.85
C ALA A 260 -13.98 -10.66 2.28
N HIS A 261 -14.72 -10.60 1.18
CA HIS A 261 -15.06 -9.32 0.56
C HIS A 261 -16.04 -8.48 1.40
N ARG A 262 -17.06 -9.10 2.00
CA ARG A 262 -17.99 -8.41 2.92
C ARG A 262 -17.28 -7.82 4.13
N HIS A 263 -16.32 -8.56 4.69
CA HIS A 263 -15.49 -8.06 5.77
C HIS A 263 -14.66 -6.84 5.32
N ALA A 264 -13.99 -6.92 4.16
CA ALA A 264 -13.27 -5.77 3.61
C ALA A 264 -14.18 -4.57 3.31
N GLN A 265 -15.45 -4.79 2.95
CA GLN A 265 -16.43 -3.72 2.76
C GLN A 265 -16.82 -3.02 4.07
N THR A 266 -16.83 -3.72 5.21
CA THR A 266 -17.08 -3.05 6.52
C THR A 266 -15.98 -2.06 6.90
N LEU A 267 -14.78 -2.21 6.33
CA LEU A 267 -13.69 -1.24 6.46
C LEU A 267 -13.87 -0.01 5.55
N ARG A 268 -14.86 -0.02 4.62
CA ARG A 268 -15.17 1.11 3.73
C ARG A 268 -16.28 1.98 4.31
N LEU A 269 -16.03 3.28 4.35
CA LEU A 269 -16.84 4.28 5.06
C LEU A 269 -18.20 4.59 4.41
N SER A 270 -18.52 4.13 3.20
CA SER A 270 -19.82 4.48 2.57
C SER A 270 -20.28 3.48 1.49
N PRO A 271 -21.56 3.07 1.50
CA PRO A 271 -22.16 2.29 0.42
C PRO A 271 -22.26 3.12 -0.88
N PRO A 272 -22.23 2.46 -2.06
CA PRO A 272 -22.35 3.15 -3.34
C PRO A 272 -23.71 3.84 -3.48
N ARG A 273 -23.70 5.04 -4.07
CA ARG A 273 -24.92 5.81 -4.36
C ARG A 273 -25.78 5.12 -5.42
N ARG A 274 -27.09 5.14 -5.21
CA ARG A 274 -28.09 4.47 -6.07
C ARG A 274 -28.75 5.38 -7.12
N SER A 275 -28.41 6.67 -7.18
CA SER A 275 -29.04 7.63 -8.10
C SER A 275 -28.32 7.70 -9.46
N PRO A 276 -29.05 7.81 -10.58
CA PRO A 276 -28.44 7.92 -11.91
C PRO A 276 -27.70 9.25 -12.10
N ILE A 277 -26.63 9.22 -12.90
CA ILE A 277 -25.82 10.40 -13.24
C ILE A 277 -25.97 10.69 -14.75
N TRP A 278 -26.51 11.85 -15.07
CA TRP A 278 -26.69 12.34 -16.43
C TRP A 278 -25.52 13.28 -16.80
N ARG A 279 -24.60 12.83 -17.64
CA ARG A 279 -23.46 13.67 -18.08
C ARG A 279 -23.84 14.59 -19.25
N TYR A 280 -23.50 15.87 -19.13
CA TYR A 280 -23.66 16.84 -20.21
C TYR A 280 -22.42 16.93 -21.09
N TYR A 281 -22.54 16.52 -22.36
CA TYR A 281 -21.48 16.54 -23.37
C TYR A 281 -21.61 17.69 -24.40
N GLY A 282 -22.42 18.71 -24.11
CA GLY A 282 -22.66 19.78 -25.08
C GLY A 282 -21.46 20.73 -25.29
N PRO A 283 -21.55 21.61 -26.30
CA PRO A 283 -20.41 22.43 -26.71
C PRO A 283 -20.01 23.45 -25.65
N ALA A 284 -18.74 23.38 -25.22
CA ALA A 284 -18.10 24.31 -24.30
C ALA A 284 -17.70 25.64 -24.98
N GLY A 285 -18.56 26.19 -25.83
CA GLY A 285 -18.24 27.37 -26.64
C GLY A 285 -18.54 28.71 -25.94
N SER A 286 -19.63 28.78 -25.17
CA SER A 286 -19.96 29.96 -24.36
C SER A 286 -20.93 29.60 -23.24
N ALA A 287 -20.97 30.42 -22.18
CA ALA A 287 -21.89 30.23 -21.07
C ALA A 287 -23.35 30.15 -21.55
N ALA A 288 -23.77 31.01 -22.49
CA ALA A 288 -25.12 30.98 -23.05
C ALA A 288 -25.46 29.65 -23.77
N LYS A 289 -24.50 29.08 -24.53
CA LYS A 289 -24.66 27.78 -25.19
C LYS A 289 -24.81 26.65 -24.17
N ILE A 290 -23.99 26.64 -23.12
CA ILE A 290 -24.05 25.67 -22.02
C ILE A 290 -25.41 25.74 -21.32
N LYS A 291 -25.84 26.94 -20.90
CA LYS A 291 -27.15 27.16 -20.23
C LYS A 291 -28.33 26.68 -21.09
N ARG A 292 -28.30 26.91 -22.41
CA ARG A 292 -29.33 26.39 -23.34
C ARG A 292 -29.29 24.87 -23.46
N GLY A 293 -28.10 24.29 -23.55
CA GLY A 293 -27.94 22.85 -23.66
C GLY A 293 -28.40 22.10 -22.41
N LEU A 294 -28.09 22.60 -21.21
CA LEU A 294 -28.56 22.03 -19.95
C LEU A 294 -30.09 22.01 -19.87
N ARG A 295 -30.75 23.12 -20.23
CA ARG A 295 -32.21 23.19 -20.34
C ARG A 295 -32.78 22.18 -21.33
N SER A 296 -32.17 22.07 -22.50
CA SER A 296 -32.60 21.11 -23.52
C SER A 296 -32.46 19.68 -23.02
N LEU A 297 -31.36 19.34 -22.35
CA LEU A 297 -31.13 18.01 -21.79
C LEU A 297 -32.16 17.68 -20.69
N ALA A 298 -32.38 18.59 -19.74
CA ALA A 298 -33.40 18.41 -18.70
C ALA A 298 -34.80 18.20 -19.29
N LYS A 299 -35.18 18.97 -20.32
CA LYS A 299 -36.47 18.79 -21.02
C LYS A 299 -36.57 17.42 -21.70
N ARG A 300 -35.48 16.92 -22.30
CA ARG A 300 -35.46 15.57 -22.90
C ARG A 300 -35.66 14.49 -21.84
N LEU A 301 -34.91 14.56 -20.75
CA LEU A 301 -35.02 13.62 -19.63
C LEU A 301 -36.44 13.60 -19.06
N LYS A 302 -37.06 14.77 -18.91
CA LYS A 302 -38.47 14.88 -18.52
C LYS A 302 -39.41 14.16 -19.47
N ARG A 303 -39.25 14.34 -20.79
CA ARG A 303 -40.09 13.65 -21.81
C ARG A 303 -39.98 12.13 -21.72
N HIS A 304 -38.80 11.60 -21.45
CA HIS A 304 -38.55 10.16 -21.32
C HIS A 304 -38.79 9.61 -19.91
N HIS A 305 -39.36 10.40 -18.99
CA HIS A 305 -39.66 9.96 -17.62
C HIS A 305 -38.40 9.60 -16.80
N LEU A 306 -37.27 10.23 -17.13
CA LEU A 306 -35.96 10.05 -16.48
C LEU A 306 -35.62 11.27 -15.60
N GLN A 307 -36.55 11.64 -14.73
CA GLN A 307 -36.50 12.91 -13.99
C GLN A 307 -35.67 12.84 -12.70
N GLU A 308 -35.29 11.63 -12.27
CA GLU A 308 -34.49 11.41 -11.09
C GLU A 308 -32.99 11.47 -11.41
N GLY A 309 -32.20 11.90 -10.43
CA GLY A 309 -30.74 11.83 -10.47
C GLY A 309 -30.02 13.16 -10.59
N VAL A 310 -28.74 13.05 -10.92
CA VAL A 310 -27.77 14.15 -10.87
C VAL A 310 -27.32 14.51 -12.27
N LEU A 311 -27.49 15.77 -12.65
CA LEU A 311 -26.96 16.32 -13.89
C LEU A 311 -25.51 16.77 -13.66
N ALA A 312 -24.55 16.05 -14.24
CA ALA A 312 -23.12 16.29 -14.07
C ALA A 312 -22.56 17.20 -15.17
N LEU A 313 -21.90 18.28 -14.74
CA LEU A 313 -21.23 19.25 -15.58
C LEU A 313 -19.71 19.07 -15.51
N GLY A 314 -19.08 18.78 -16.65
CA GLY A 314 -17.63 18.59 -16.71
C GLY A 314 -16.84 19.89 -16.47
N GLU A 315 -15.57 19.71 -16.08
CA GLU A 315 -14.61 20.75 -15.67
C GLU A 315 -14.59 21.97 -16.62
N ARG A 316 -14.48 21.73 -17.93
CA ARG A 316 -14.40 22.81 -18.93
C ARG A 316 -15.67 23.67 -18.95
N CYS A 317 -16.84 23.05 -18.81
CA CYS A 317 -18.10 23.78 -18.77
C CYS A 317 -18.23 24.56 -17.47
N THR A 318 -17.84 23.96 -16.33
CA THR A 318 -17.78 24.65 -15.03
C THR A 318 -16.89 25.90 -15.11
N ALA A 319 -15.69 25.78 -15.69
CA ALA A 319 -14.75 26.88 -15.84
C ALA A 319 -15.30 28.03 -16.71
N ILE A 320 -16.02 27.72 -17.79
CA ILE A 320 -16.63 28.73 -18.66
C ILE A 320 -17.78 29.46 -17.95
N LEU A 321 -18.61 28.73 -17.21
CA LEU A 321 -19.67 29.35 -16.41
C LEU A 321 -19.08 30.25 -15.32
N ALA A 322 -18.04 29.79 -14.63
CA ALA A 322 -17.32 30.56 -13.62
C ALA A 322 -16.70 31.86 -14.18
N ALA A 323 -16.09 31.79 -15.37
CA ALA A 323 -15.47 32.96 -15.99
C ALA A 323 -16.49 34.02 -16.44
N ALA A 324 -17.70 33.60 -16.80
CA ALA A 324 -18.77 34.51 -17.24
C ALA A 324 -19.32 35.37 -16.08
N ASP A 325 -19.27 34.88 -14.84
CA ASP A 325 -19.73 35.62 -13.66
C ASP A 325 -18.73 36.70 -13.20
N HIS A 326 -17.47 36.66 -13.66
CA HIS A 326 -16.41 37.62 -13.30
C HIS A 326 -16.20 38.77 -14.31
N VAL A 327 -17.12 38.98 -15.26
CA VAL A 327 -17.03 40.12 -16.19
C VAL A 327 -17.52 41.39 -15.47
N PRO A 328 -16.67 42.45 -15.33
CA PRO A 328 -17.07 43.71 -14.70
C PRO A 328 -18.29 44.33 -15.39
N SER A 329 -19.20 44.88 -14.59
CA SER A 329 -20.50 45.42 -15.02
C SER A 329 -20.39 46.43 -16.18
N GLU A 330 -19.27 47.16 -16.26
CA GLU A 330 -19.04 48.23 -17.25
C GLU A 330 -18.87 47.73 -18.70
N ARG A 331 -18.51 46.46 -18.93
CA ARG A 331 -18.43 45.88 -20.28
C ARG A 331 -19.70 45.16 -20.74
N ARG A 332 -20.80 45.21 -19.96
CA ARG A 332 -22.11 44.71 -20.43
C ARG A 332 -22.64 45.65 -21.50
N LYS A 333 -22.39 45.32 -22.78
CA LYS A 333 -23.16 45.89 -23.89
C LYS A 333 -24.65 45.70 -23.59
N ARG A 334 -25.45 46.74 -23.82
CA ARG A 334 -26.88 46.87 -23.46
C ARG A 334 -27.83 45.76 -23.99
N HIS A 335 -27.31 44.80 -24.77
CA HIS A 335 -28.02 43.64 -25.31
C HIS A 335 -27.65 42.29 -24.69
N ASP A 336 -26.63 42.21 -23.83
CA ASP A 336 -26.22 40.98 -23.15
C ASP A 336 -26.66 41.01 -21.67
N SER A 337 -27.95 41.22 -21.45
CA SER A 337 -28.61 40.80 -20.21
C SER A 337 -28.73 39.26 -20.22
N THR A 338 -27.60 38.56 -20.32
CA THR A 338 -27.53 37.13 -20.08
C THR A 338 -28.02 36.89 -18.68
N ARG A 339 -29.29 36.51 -18.56
CA ARG A 339 -29.95 36.15 -17.30
C ARG A 339 -28.96 35.33 -16.46
N ALA A 340 -28.81 35.74 -15.21
CA ALA A 340 -28.13 34.96 -14.19
C ALA A 340 -28.59 33.49 -14.31
N TRP A 341 -27.66 32.55 -14.12
CA TRP A 341 -28.04 31.14 -14.13
C TRP A 341 -29.13 30.92 -13.09
N ASP A 342 -30.25 30.31 -13.50
CA ASP A 342 -31.34 29.95 -12.61
C ASP A 342 -31.37 28.43 -12.44
N PRO A 343 -30.98 27.90 -11.25
CA PRO A 343 -31.00 26.47 -10.96
C PRO A 343 -32.41 25.85 -11.01
N SER A 344 -33.48 26.65 -10.97
CA SER A 344 -34.86 26.14 -11.07
C SER A 344 -35.13 25.44 -12.40
N LEU A 345 -34.38 25.81 -13.46
CA LEU A 345 -34.56 25.36 -14.83
C LEU A 345 -34.27 23.87 -15.05
N ILE A 346 -33.61 23.21 -14.10
CA ILE A 346 -33.26 21.80 -14.18
C ILE A 346 -34.03 20.94 -13.16
N LYS A 347 -34.89 21.53 -12.32
CA LYS A 347 -35.70 20.77 -11.36
C LYS A 347 -36.58 19.72 -12.09
N PRO A 348 -36.75 18.51 -11.52
CA PRO A 348 -36.31 18.08 -10.18
C PRO A 348 -34.86 17.54 -10.11
N LEU A 349 -34.08 17.61 -11.19
CA LEU A 349 -32.69 17.13 -11.20
C LEU A 349 -31.80 18.00 -10.30
N GLN A 350 -30.79 17.36 -9.71
CA GLN A 350 -29.75 18.04 -8.93
C GLN A 350 -28.53 18.33 -9.81
N LEU A 351 -27.92 19.50 -9.69
CA LEU A 351 -26.70 19.83 -10.43
C LEU A 351 -25.45 19.33 -9.69
N SER A 352 -24.54 18.72 -10.41
CA SER A 352 -23.17 18.47 -9.98
C SER A 352 -22.19 19.21 -10.88
N ILE A 353 -21.21 19.87 -10.28
CA ILE A 353 -20.15 20.57 -11.01
C ILE A 353 -18.81 19.86 -10.79
N THR A 354 -18.01 19.76 -11.83
CA THR A 354 -16.65 19.21 -11.74
C THR A 354 -15.61 20.32 -11.65
N LEU A 355 -14.64 20.15 -10.76
CA LEU A 355 -13.43 20.95 -10.60
C LEU A 355 -12.19 20.04 -10.68
N SER A 356 -11.03 20.62 -10.93
CA SER A 356 -9.74 19.92 -10.89
C SER A 356 -8.72 20.77 -10.14
N PRO A 357 -7.63 20.18 -9.59
CA PRO A 357 -6.52 20.94 -9.02
C PRO A 357 -5.63 21.55 -10.12
N TYR A 358 -5.95 21.34 -11.39
CA TYR A 358 -5.23 21.87 -12.53
C TYR A 358 -5.83 23.17 -13.01
N THR A 359 -4.97 24.11 -13.39
CA THR A 359 -5.39 25.34 -14.05
C THR A 359 -4.55 25.56 -15.29
N SER A 360 -5.21 25.69 -16.44
CA SER A 360 -4.53 25.97 -17.71
C SER A 360 -3.81 27.32 -17.66
N ILE A 361 -2.59 27.35 -18.19
CA ILE A 361 -1.77 28.57 -18.24
C ILE A 361 -2.41 29.68 -19.09
N ALA A 362 -3.29 29.32 -20.03
CA ALA A 362 -4.03 30.27 -20.85
C ALA A 362 -5.28 30.85 -20.12
N SER A 363 -5.58 30.38 -18.91
CA SER A 363 -6.76 30.85 -18.18
C SER A 363 -6.51 32.23 -17.58
N PRO A 364 -7.52 33.13 -17.57
CA PRO A 364 -7.42 34.42 -16.89
C PRO A 364 -7.10 34.28 -15.40
N LEU A 365 -7.50 33.16 -14.79
CA LEU A 365 -7.24 32.88 -13.40
C LEU A 365 -5.75 32.65 -13.13
N PHE A 366 -5.09 31.83 -13.95
CA PHE A 366 -3.64 31.62 -13.83
C PHE A 366 -2.88 32.93 -14.06
N LEU A 367 -3.22 33.66 -15.13
CA LEU A 367 -2.54 34.92 -15.46
C LEU A 367 -2.71 36.00 -14.38
N ARG A 368 -3.84 36.02 -13.66
CA ARG A 368 -4.04 36.90 -12.49
C ARG A 368 -3.21 36.44 -11.30
N SER A 369 -3.16 35.13 -11.04
CA SER A 369 -2.35 34.59 -9.93
C SER A 369 -0.85 34.85 -10.07
N LEU A 370 -0.35 35.12 -11.28
CA LEU A 370 1.05 35.52 -11.50
C LEU A 370 1.32 37.00 -11.20
N ARG A 371 0.29 37.84 -11.13
CA ARG A 371 0.42 39.29 -10.88
C ARG A 371 0.40 39.62 -9.39
N ASP A 372 -0.30 38.81 -8.60
CA ASP A 372 -0.30 38.90 -7.14
C ASP A 372 0.88 38.10 -6.58
N SER A 373 1.79 38.77 -5.87
CA SER A 373 2.99 38.15 -5.27
C SER A 373 2.66 37.03 -4.29
N GLU A 374 1.51 37.10 -3.59
CA GLU A 374 1.03 36.03 -2.69
C GLU A 374 0.52 34.79 -3.46
N ALA A 375 -0.04 34.99 -4.66
CA ALA A 375 -0.66 33.93 -5.44
C ALA A 375 0.34 33.09 -6.26
N ALA A 376 1.61 33.52 -6.33
CA ALA A 376 2.71 32.69 -6.84
C ALA A 376 2.92 31.41 -6.01
N SER A 377 2.53 31.43 -4.72
CA SER A 377 2.62 30.27 -3.81
C SER A 377 1.51 29.23 -4.01
N TYR A 378 0.51 29.53 -4.86
CA TYR A 378 -0.66 28.65 -5.06
C TYR A 378 -0.38 27.44 -5.94
N TRP A 379 0.70 27.46 -6.70
CA TRP A 379 1.04 26.41 -7.65
C TRP A 379 2.27 25.63 -7.17
N LEU A 380 2.25 24.30 -7.39
CA LEU A 380 3.45 23.49 -7.19
C LEU A 380 4.59 24.13 -7.97
N SER A 381 5.74 24.29 -7.34
CA SER A 381 6.87 25.01 -7.89
C SER A 381 8.16 24.28 -7.59
N LEU A 382 9.16 24.47 -8.44
CA LEU A 382 10.51 24.00 -8.17
C LEU A 382 11.18 24.97 -7.20
N GLN A 383 11.70 24.45 -6.10
CA GLN A 383 12.45 25.28 -5.16
C GLN A 383 13.77 25.74 -5.81
N PRO A 384 14.05 27.06 -5.82
CA PRO A 384 15.29 27.57 -6.38
C PRO A 384 16.47 27.18 -5.48
N ARG A 385 17.51 26.58 -6.07
CA ARG A 385 18.70 26.11 -5.33
C ARG A 385 19.56 27.25 -4.77
N LEU A 386 19.48 28.46 -5.34
CA LEU A 386 20.23 29.66 -4.93
C LEU A 386 19.43 30.92 -5.24
N GLY A 387 18.78 31.53 -4.22
CA GLY A 387 18.26 32.92 -4.27
C GLY A 387 17.34 33.31 -5.44
N GLY A 388 16.79 32.34 -6.16
CA GLY A 388 16.03 32.55 -7.38
C GLY A 388 14.52 32.73 -7.15
N CYS A 389 13.80 33.04 -8.22
CA CYS A 389 12.33 33.06 -8.20
C CYS A 389 11.78 31.63 -8.22
N SER A 390 10.74 31.38 -7.42
CA SER A 390 9.97 30.14 -7.47
C SER A 390 9.19 30.09 -8.79
N VAL A 391 9.47 29.08 -9.63
CA VAL A 391 8.78 28.90 -10.92
C VAL A 391 7.76 27.77 -10.80
N PRO A 392 6.48 28.02 -11.17
CA PRO A 392 5.46 26.97 -11.18
C PRO A 392 5.88 25.78 -12.05
N LEU A 393 5.78 24.59 -11.48
CA LEU A 393 5.94 23.32 -12.16
C LEU A 393 4.74 23.13 -13.10
N LEU A 394 5.02 23.14 -14.40
CA LEU A 394 4.01 22.92 -15.43
C LEU A 394 3.89 21.44 -15.75
N THR A 395 2.67 20.98 -15.99
CA THR A 395 2.35 19.62 -16.40
C THR A 395 1.21 19.63 -17.43
N THR A 396 0.91 18.49 -18.02
CA THR A 396 -0.19 18.28 -18.95
C THR A 396 -1.43 17.80 -18.20
N TRP A 397 -2.58 18.38 -18.53
CA TRP A 397 -3.87 17.89 -18.06
C TRP A 397 -4.90 18.00 -19.20
N LYS A 398 -5.49 16.86 -19.59
CA LYS A 398 -6.46 16.75 -20.70
C LYS A 398 -5.94 17.43 -21.98
N GLY A 399 -4.67 17.21 -22.31
CA GLY A 399 -4.00 17.75 -23.50
C GLY A 399 -3.69 19.25 -23.46
N ARG A 400 -3.72 19.89 -22.29
CA ARG A 400 -3.39 21.32 -22.12
C ARG A 400 -2.27 21.50 -21.11
N LEU A 401 -1.41 22.48 -21.37
CA LEU A 401 -0.40 22.91 -20.41
C LEU A 401 -1.06 23.61 -19.22
N CYS A 402 -0.81 23.10 -18.02
CA CYS A 402 -1.47 23.48 -16.78
C CYS A 402 -0.45 23.61 -15.64
N ALA A 403 -0.80 24.44 -14.65
CA ALA A 403 -0.18 24.41 -13.33
C ALA A 403 -1.06 23.60 -12.37
N ARG A 404 -0.44 22.86 -11.45
CA ARG A 404 -1.12 22.05 -10.44
C ARG A 404 -1.10 22.75 -9.09
N LEU A 405 -2.21 22.71 -8.37
CA LEU A 405 -2.38 23.34 -7.05
C LEU A 405 -1.34 22.83 -6.05
N ASN A 406 -0.73 23.74 -5.29
CA ASN A 406 0.16 23.41 -4.20
C ASN A 406 -0.62 22.99 -2.95
N VAL A 407 -0.75 21.69 -2.69
CA VAL A 407 -1.48 21.18 -1.51
C VAL A 407 -0.68 21.27 -0.21
N THR A 408 0.61 21.61 -0.25
CA THR A 408 1.41 21.82 0.97
C THR A 408 1.28 23.25 1.51
N SER A 409 0.69 24.16 0.74
CA SER A 409 0.44 25.55 1.15
C SER A 409 -0.99 25.72 1.66
N GLU A 410 -1.12 26.09 2.93
CA GLU A 410 -2.42 26.38 3.54
C GLU A 410 -3.16 27.53 2.85
N ALA A 411 -2.43 28.55 2.39
CA ALA A 411 -2.99 29.66 1.63
C ALA A 411 -3.56 29.20 0.28
N ALA A 412 -2.86 28.28 -0.41
CA ALA A 412 -3.31 27.72 -1.67
C ALA A 412 -4.57 26.84 -1.50
N LEU A 413 -4.56 25.97 -0.48
CA LEU A 413 -5.70 25.11 -0.16
C LEU A 413 -6.92 25.95 0.24
N SER A 414 -6.75 26.91 1.14
CA SER A 414 -7.86 27.77 1.59
C SER A 414 -8.46 28.58 0.44
N TRP A 415 -7.62 29.14 -0.43
CA TRP A 415 -8.04 29.81 -1.68
C TRP A 415 -8.85 28.88 -2.58
N TYR A 416 -8.36 27.65 -2.80
CA TYR A 416 -9.02 26.66 -3.65
C TYR A 416 -10.39 26.22 -3.09
N LEU A 417 -10.46 25.96 -1.78
CA LEU A 417 -11.69 25.58 -1.09
C LEU A 417 -12.71 26.73 -1.10
N ALA A 418 -12.27 27.97 -0.86
CA ALA A 418 -13.14 29.14 -0.92
C ALA A 418 -13.74 29.31 -2.32
N ARG A 419 -12.93 29.14 -3.37
CA ARG A 419 -13.39 29.16 -4.76
C ARG A 419 -14.41 28.05 -5.03
N ALA A 420 -14.18 26.82 -4.56
CA ALA A 420 -15.13 25.73 -4.72
C ALA A 420 -16.48 26.02 -4.05
N ARG A 421 -16.47 26.57 -2.81
CA ARG A 421 -17.70 26.98 -2.10
C ARG A 421 -18.46 28.06 -2.87
N HIS A 422 -17.75 29.08 -3.35
CA HIS A 422 -18.34 30.16 -4.14
C HIS A 422 -19.01 29.63 -5.41
N LEU A 423 -18.32 28.76 -6.17
CA LEU A 423 -18.88 28.18 -7.39
C LEU A 423 -20.08 27.27 -7.13
N ARG A 424 -20.04 26.50 -6.05
CA ARG A 424 -21.19 25.68 -5.61
C ARG A 424 -22.43 26.55 -5.38
N GLN A 425 -22.26 27.66 -4.67
CA GLN A 425 -23.35 28.59 -4.37
C GLN A 425 -23.83 29.32 -5.63
N ALA A 426 -22.92 29.90 -6.42
CA ALA A 426 -23.25 30.67 -7.62
C ALA A 426 -24.01 29.84 -8.68
N LEU A 427 -23.66 28.55 -8.82
CA LEU A 427 -24.30 27.65 -9.77
C LEU A 427 -25.49 26.87 -9.18
N GLY A 428 -25.78 27.02 -7.87
CA GLY A 428 -26.79 26.22 -7.18
C GLY A 428 -26.54 24.72 -7.28
N ALA A 429 -25.26 24.32 -7.24
CA ALA A 429 -24.85 22.93 -7.36
C ALA A 429 -25.11 22.17 -6.05
N ALA A 430 -25.79 21.03 -6.15
CA ALA A 430 -26.00 20.12 -5.03
C ALA A 430 -24.72 19.35 -4.70
N TYR A 431 -23.87 19.08 -5.70
CA TYR A 431 -22.64 18.33 -5.53
C TYR A 431 -21.45 18.99 -6.23
N VAL A 432 -20.26 18.78 -5.67
CA VAL A 432 -18.99 19.17 -6.29
C VAL A 432 -18.14 17.92 -6.46
N VAL A 433 -17.72 17.66 -7.69
CA VAL A 433 -16.84 16.54 -8.04
C VAL A 433 -15.45 17.10 -8.28
N PHE A 434 -14.44 16.51 -7.66
CA PHE A 434 -13.04 16.84 -7.89
C PHE A 434 -12.39 15.71 -8.70
N GLU A 435 -11.85 16.04 -9.88
CA GLU A 435 -11.12 15.14 -10.79
C GLU A 435 -9.64 15.52 -10.84
N GLY A 436 -8.75 14.58 -11.15
CA GLY A 436 -7.32 14.86 -11.34
C GLY A 436 -6.53 14.96 -10.02
N ALA A 437 -6.99 14.26 -8.98
CA ALA A 437 -6.22 14.16 -7.74
C ALA A 437 -5.03 13.20 -7.89
N GLU A 438 -5.11 12.28 -8.84
CA GLU A 438 -4.10 11.26 -9.18
C GLU A 438 -2.80 11.83 -9.77
N GLY A 439 -1.81 10.95 -9.91
CA GLY A 439 -0.52 11.25 -10.52
C GLY A 439 0.41 12.04 -9.59
N ASN A 440 1.68 12.10 -9.97
CA ASN A 440 2.70 12.86 -9.26
C ASN A 440 3.49 13.69 -10.28
N ALA A 441 3.22 15.00 -10.30
CA ALA A 441 3.78 15.92 -11.28
C ALA A 441 5.33 15.96 -11.30
N PHE A 442 5.98 15.59 -10.19
CA PHE A 442 7.44 15.50 -10.13
C PHE A 442 7.94 14.22 -10.81
N LEU A 443 7.32 13.07 -10.51
CA LEU A 443 7.69 11.77 -11.11
C LEU A 443 7.42 11.75 -12.62
N GLU A 444 6.36 12.41 -13.09
CA GLU A 444 6.08 12.61 -14.52
C GLU A 444 7.24 13.30 -15.26
N GLN A 445 8.05 14.09 -14.55
CA GLN A 445 9.20 14.82 -15.10
C GLN A 445 10.54 14.20 -14.69
N ALA A 446 10.53 12.98 -14.13
CA ALA A 446 11.72 12.32 -13.57
C ALA A 446 12.46 13.16 -12.50
N ILE A 447 11.72 14.00 -11.77
CA ILE A 447 12.22 14.80 -10.66
C ILE A 447 11.84 14.10 -9.35
N PRO A 448 12.75 13.94 -8.37
CA PRO A 448 12.39 13.44 -7.06
C PRO A 448 11.38 14.38 -6.38
N PRO A 449 10.21 13.89 -5.92
CA PRO A 449 9.25 14.72 -5.19
C PRO A 449 9.80 15.11 -3.81
N PRO A 450 9.40 16.28 -3.27
CA PRO A 450 9.59 16.61 -1.85
C PRO A 450 9.00 15.55 -0.92
N ALA A 451 9.53 15.41 0.29
CA ALA A 451 9.11 14.37 1.25
C ALA A 451 7.60 14.41 1.58
N GLU A 452 7.01 15.60 1.54
CA GLU A 452 5.58 15.84 1.77
C GLU A 452 4.70 15.33 0.62
N LEU A 453 5.28 15.13 -0.57
CA LEU A 453 4.57 14.80 -1.81
C LEU A 453 5.00 13.44 -2.41
N VAL A 454 5.67 12.59 -1.63
CA VAL A 454 6.05 11.23 -2.06
C VAL A 454 4.80 10.33 -2.17
N GLY A 455 4.74 9.48 -3.20
CA GLY A 455 3.66 8.51 -3.39
C GLY A 455 2.30 9.20 -3.63
N ASP A 456 1.26 8.69 -2.98
CA ASP A 456 -0.11 9.23 -3.06
C ASP A 456 -0.40 10.37 -2.06
N ARG A 457 0.63 10.92 -1.38
CA ARG A 457 0.45 11.95 -0.34
C ARG A 457 -0.25 13.21 -0.85
N TYR A 458 -0.03 13.59 -2.11
CA TYR A 458 -0.76 14.69 -2.73
C TYR A 458 -2.28 14.42 -2.72
N THR A 459 -2.67 13.23 -3.17
CA THR A 459 -4.07 12.78 -3.20
C THR A 459 -4.67 12.77 -1.81
N GLY A 460 -3.93 12.25 -0.82
CA GLY A 460 -4.34 12.24 0.58
C GLY A 460 -4.59 13.63 1.15
N ALA A 461 -3.62 14.54 1.03
CA ALA A 461 -3.73 15.91 1.51
C ALA A 461 -4.88 16.68 0.85
N LEU A 462 -5.05 16.53 -0.48
CA LEU A 462 -6.17 17.12 -1.19
C LEU A 462 -7.51 16.53 -0.72
N ALA A 463 -7.60 15.20 -0.56
CA ALA A 463 -8.82 14.55 -0.14
C ALA A 463 -9.26 14.96 1.27
N GLU A 464 -8.31 15.06 2.20
CA GLU A 464 -8.55 15.56 3.56
C GLU A 464 -9.05 17.02 3.55
N ALA A 465 -8.39 17.89 2.79
CA ALA A 465 -8.83 19.27 2.64
C ALA A 465 -10.24 19.38 2.03
N LEU A 466 -10.54 18.58 1.01
CA LEU A 466 -11.84 18.55 0.34
C LEU A 466 -12.96 17.96 1.21
N ALA A 467 -12.64 17.06 2.14
CA ALA A 467 -13.62 16.52 3.09
C ALA A 467 -14.30 17.64 3.91
N THR A 468 -13.60 18.75 4.15
CA THR A 468 -14.12 19.93 4.87
C THR A 468 -15.28 20.64 4.13
N LEU A 469 -15.51 20.36 2.85
CA LEU A 469 -16.63 20.92 2.08
C LEU A 469 -17.98 20.21 2.36
N GLY A 470 -17.94 19.09 3.08
CA GLY A 470 -19.08 18.30 3.53
C GLY A 470 -19.51 17.19 2.56
N ASN A 471 -20.54 16.43 2.95
CA ASN A 471 -21.03 15.20 2.31
C ASN A 471 -21.53 15.35 0.85
N ALA A 472 -21.65 16.59 0.37
CA ALA A 472 -21.95 16.92 -1.01
C ALA A 472 -20.72 16.84 -1.94
N THR A 473 -19.55 16.55 -1.39
CA THR A 473 -18.29 16.51 -2.11
C THR A 473 -17.98 15.09 -2.54
N VAL A 474 -17.63 14.93 -3.81
CA VAL A 474 -17.22 13.66 -4.40
C VAL A 474 -15.80 13.85 -4.91
N ILE A 475 -14.89 12.97 -4.51
CA ILE A 475 -13.51 12.96 -4.99
C ILE A 475 -13.39 11.75 -5.91
N SER A 476 -12.92 11.99 -7.13
CA SER A 476 -12.68 10.94 -8.12
C SER A 476 -11.20 10.90 -8.43
N ALA A 477 -10.57 9.75 -8.16
CA ALA A 477 -9.30 9.41 -8.79
C ALA A 477 -9.61 8.96 -10.23
N GLY A 478 -9.07 9.70 -11.21
CA GLY A 478 -9.20 9.41 -12.63
C GLY A 478 -9.91 10.49 -13.44
N ALA A 479 -9.25 10.93 -14.51
CA ALA A 479 -9.88 11.55 -15.66
C ALA A 479 -10.85 10.57 -16.33
N ARG A 480 -12.14 10.93 -16.40
CA ARG A 480 -13.15 10.17 -17.15
C ARG A 480 -13.48 10.83 -18.48
#